data_AF-A0A4U7D6E0-F1
#
_entry.id   AF-A0A4U7D6E0-F1
#
_cell.length_a   1.000
_cell.length_b   1.000
_cell.length_c   1.000
_cell.angle_alpha   90.00
_cell.angle_beta   90.00
_cell.angle_gamma   90.00
#
_symmetry.space_group_name_H-M   'P 1'
#
loop_
_entity.id
_entity.type
_entity.pdbx_description
1 polymer ?
#
loop_
_entity_poly.entity_id
_entity_poly.type
_entity_poly.pdbx_seq_one_letter_code
_entity_poly.pdbx_strand_id
1 'polypeptide(L)'
;ITPSQRLLDRIHVARGFTAYQHYGAVDNLPTTVNQSIQKSTAVTDTSGRQSTVQNENSSPHTPSLIVAPAVDAQYRSDDTLREQHAETLQARTLARLATYADSYDVPVLVTRSTIDEFTVPVATAANHHLECEQTRMGPRL
;
A
#
# COMPACT_ATOMS: atom_id res chain seq x y z
N ILE A 1 -12.11 -18.51 -14.75
CA ILE A 1 -13.05 -17.58 -14.07
C ILE A 1 -12.44 -16.18 -14.20
N THR A 2 -13.17 -15.23 -14.79
CA THR A 2 -12.70 -13.85 -14.95
C THR A 2 -13.28 -12.99 -13.82
N PRO A 3 -12.48 -12.17 -13.12
CA PRO A 3 -12.99 -11.28 -12.08
C PRO A 3 -13.96 -10.23 -12.65
N SER A 4 -14.89 -9.76 -11.84
CA SER A 4 -15.85 -8.72 -12.25
C SER A 4 -15.18 -7.34 -12.36
N GLN A 5 -15.63 -6.51 -13.30
CA GLN A 5 -15.10 -5.14 -13.47
C GLN A 5 -15.23 -4.31 -12.19
N ARG A 6 -16.36 -4.41 -11.50
CA ARG A 6 -16.59 -3.74 -10.21
C ARG A 6 -15.56 -4.09 -9.14
N LEU A 7 -15.01 -5.31 -9.15
CA LEU A 7 -13.94 -5.70 -8.23
C LEU A 7 -12.61 -5.05 -8.63
N LEU A 8 -12.30 -5.05 -9.93
CA LEU A 8 -11.07 -4.43 -10.45
C LEU A 8 -11.05 -2.91 -10.27
N ASP A 9 -12.19 -2.23 -10.42
CA ASP A 9 -12.31 -0.78 -10.26
C ASP A 9 -11.98 -0.29 -8.83
N ARG A 10 -12.02 -1.20 -7.85
CA ARG A 10 -11.66 -0.91 -6.45
C ARG A 10 -10.17 -1.12 -6.16
N ILE A 11 -9.41 -1.65 -7.12
CA ILE A 11 -7.97 -1.88 -6.98
C ILE A 11 -7.24 -0.67 -7.58
N HIS A 12 -6.69 0.16 -6.72
CA HIS A 12 -5.85 1.27 -7.13
C HIS A 12 -4.38 0.85 -7.14
N VAL A 13 -3.71 1.09 -8.26
CA VAL A 13 -2.29 0.74 -8.43
C VAL A 13 -1.48 2.01 -8.63
N ALA A 14 -0.42 2.15 -7.84
CA ALA A 14 0.64 3.13 -8.05
C ALA A 14 1.96 2.39 -8.27
N ARG A 15 2.86 2.97 -9.07
CA ARG A 15 4.17 2.38 -9.35
C ARG A 15 5.24 3.46 -9.35
N GLY A 16 6.29 3.24 -8.55
CA GLY A 16 7.57 3.94 -8.70
C GLY A 16 8.55 3.12 -9.52
N PHE A 17 9.27 3.77 -10.44
CA PHE A 17 10.37 3.16 -11.21
C PHE A 17 11.75 3.49 -10.63
N THR A 18 11.79 4.33 -9.60
CA THR A 18 13.00 4.66 -8.82
C THR A 18 12.66 4.68 -7.33
N ALA A 19 13.67 4.66 -6.48
CA ALA A 19 13.49 4.76 -5.03
C ALA A 19 12.72 6.04 -4.63
N TYR A 20 13.04 7.17 -5.26
CA TYR A 20 12.35 8.44 -5.02
C TYR A 20 10.90 8.44 -5.47
N GLN A 21 10.59 7.83 -6.61
CA GLN A 21 9.22 7.72 -7.09
C GLN A 21 8.39 6.80 -6.19
N HIS A 22 8.99 5.70 -5.71
CA HIS A 22 8.34 4.81 -4.76
C HIS A 22 8.08 5.52 -3.42
N TYR A 23 9.08 6.22 -2.86
CA TYR A 23 8.89 7.06 -1.68
C TYR A 23 7.79 8.09 -1.89
N GLY A 24 7.80 8.80 -3.03
CA GLY A 24 6.78 9.80 -3.37
C GLY A 24 5.36 9.21 -3.50
N ALA A 25 5.22 8.00 -4.04
CA ALA A 25 3.92 7.33 -4.09
C ALA A 25 3.35 7.04 -2.69
N VAL A 26 4.21 6.62 -1.75
CA VAL A 26 3.82 6.37 -0.36
C VAL A 26 3.54 7.67 0.41
N ASP A 27 4.39 8.69 0.25
CA ASP A 27 4.21 9.98 0.94
C ASP A 27 2.91 10.69 0.50
N ASN A 28 2.51 10.52 -0.76
CA ASN A 28 1.25 11.05 -1.31
C ASN A 28 0.03 10.15 -1.08
N LEU A 29 0.18 9.01 -0.40
CA LEU A 29 -0.91 8.05 -0.18
C LEU A 29 -2.14 8.68 0.52
N PRO A 30 -2.00 9.45 1.63
CA PRO A 30 -3.16 10.06 2.29
C PRO A 30 -3.94 10.99 1.35
N THR A 31 -3.23 11.85 0.62
CA THR A 31 -3.82 12.81 -0.31
C THR A 31 -4.58 12.09 -1.42
N THR A 32 -3.97 11.06 -2.02
CA THR A 32 -4.54 10.31 -3.14
C THR A 32 -5.79 9.54 -2.72
N VAL A 33 -5.78 8.90 -1.55
CA VAL A 33 -6.94 8.20 -1.00
C VAL A 33 -8.08 9.16 -0.67
N ASN A 34 -7.78 10.32 -0.05
CA ASN A 34 -8.81 11.32 0.22
C ASN A 34 -9.46 11.84 -1.07
N GLN A 35 -8.68 12.04 -2.13
CA GLN A 35 -9.18 12.44 -3.44
C GLN A 35 -10.06 11.35 -4.09
N SER A 36 -9.69 10.07 -3.97
CA SER A 36 -10.50 8.97 -4.53
C SER A 36 -11.84 8.83 -3.79
N ILE A 37 -11.84 9.02 -2.47
CA ILE A 37 -13.05 9.06 -1.65
C ILE A 37 -13.97 10.20 -2.12
N GLN A 38 -13.44 11.42 -2.21
CA GLN A 38 -14.21 12.60 -2.64
C GLN A 38 -14.78 12.47 -4.06
N LYS A 39 -14.00 11.93 -5.00
CA LYS A 39 -14.47 11.70 -6.37
C LYS A 39 -15.62 10.70 -6.41
N SER A 40 -15.56 9.66 -5.57
CA SER A 40 -16.58 8.61 -5.54
C SER A 40 -17.88 9.06 -4.86
N THR A 41 -17.81 9.92 -3.84
CA THR A 41 -18.99 10.53 -3.22
C THR A 41 -19.68 11.52 -4.15
N ALA A 42 -18.92 12.36 -4.89
CA ALA A 42 -19.47 13.34 -5.82
C ALA A 42 -20.24 12.73 -7.01
N VAL A 43 -19.84 11.54 -7.49
CA VAL A 43 -20.56 10.79 -8.54
C VAL A 43 -21.89 10.25 -8.02
N THR A 44 -21.99 9.95 -6.72
CA THR A 44 -23.21 9.40 -6.12
C THR A 44 -24.27 10.49 -5.90
N ASP A 45 -23.86 11.69 -5.49
CA ASP A 45 -24.77 12.82 -5.21
C ASP A 45 -25.50 13.36 -6.45
N THR A 46 -24.92 13.22 -7.65
CA THR A 46 -25.55 13.67 -8.90
C THR A 46 -26.62 12.72 -9.43
N SER A 47 -26.69 11.49 -8.92
CA SER A 47 -27.60 10.45 -9.42
C SER A 47 -28.77 10.08 -8.49
N GLY A 48 -28.89 10.67 -7.30
CA GLY A 48 -29.85 10.17 -6.31
C GLY A 48 -30.39 11.21 -5.34
N ARG A 49 -31.41 11.97 -5.75
CA ARG A 49 -32.37 12.55 -4.81
C ARG A 49 -33.29 11.43 -4.30
N GLN A 50 -32.78 10.55 -3.44
CA GLN A 50 -33.60 9.67 -2.62
C GLN A 50 -32.88 9.37 -1.31
N SER A 51 -33.35 10.02 -0.24
CA SER A 51 -32.90 9.80 1.13
C SER A 51 -33.01 8.33 1.49
N THR A 52 -31.88 7.69 1.77
CA THR A 52 -31.86 6.42 2.50
C THR A 52 -31.01 6.59 3.74
N VAL A 53 -31.70 6.37 4.86
CA VAL A 53 -31.23 6.26 6.23
C VAL A 53 -29.82 5.65 6.33
N GLN A 54 -29.00 6.34 7.12
CA GLN A 54 -27.66 5.98 7.59
C GLN A 54 -27.47 4.47 7.75
N ASN A 55 -26.54 3.91 6.97
CA ASN A 55 -25.76 2.76 7.40
C ASN A 55 -24.35 3.29 7.67
N GLU A 56 -24.19 3.85 8.86
CA GLU A 56 -22.89 4.21 9.41
C GLU A 56 -22.14 2.90 9.63
N ASN A 57 -21.09 2.67 8.84
CA ASN A 57 -19.80 2.07 9.22
C ASN A 57 -19.06 1.64 7.95
N SER A 58 -17.98 2.37 7.61
CA SER A 58 -17.11 2.24 6.43
C SER A 58 -17.64 2.93 5.17
N SER A 59 -17.10 4.11 4.87
CA SER A 59 -17.21 4.70 3.54
C SER A 59 -16.67 3.69 2.52
N PRO A 60 -17.44 3.24 1.50
CA PRO A 60 -17.03 2.17 0.57
C PRO A 60 -15.80 2.51 -0.30
N HIS A 61 -15.18 3.66 -0.05
CA HIS A 61 -14.08 4.25 -0.80
C HIS A 61 -12.78 4.34 0.00
N THR A 62 -12.80 4.07 1.31
CA THR A 62 -11.57 3.89 2.09
C THR A 62 -10.99 2.51 1.77
N PRO A 63 -9.69 2.39 1.43
CA PRO A 63 -9.09 1.10 1.14
C PRO A 63 -9.15 0.20 2.37
N SER A 64 -9.53 -1.06 2.18
CA SER A 64 -9.51 -2.06 3.26
C SER A 64 -8.13 -2.70 3.46
N LEU A 65 -7.18 -2.45 2.56
CA LEU A 65 -5.82 -2.99 2.59
C LEU A 65 -4.93 -2.14 1.68
N ILE A 66 -3.72 -1.84 2.15
CA ILE A 66 -2.62 -1.36 1.32
C ILE A 66 -1.63 -2.51 1.12
N VAL A 67 -1.15 -2.68 -0.11
CA VAL A 67 -0.12 -3.67 -0.43
C VAL A 67 1.10 -2.95 -1.01
N ALA A 68 2.28 -3.17 -0.43
CA ALA A 68 3.56 -2.69 -0.94
C ALA A 68 4.47 -3.89 -1.26
N PRO A 69 4.36 -4.47 -2.47
CA PRO A 69 5.15 -5.63 -2.87
C PRO A 69 6.63 -5.26 -3.02
N ALA A 70 7.52 -6.15 -2.58
CA ALA A 70 8.96 -6.03 -2.72
C ALA A 70 9.47 -4.62 -2.36
N VAL A 71 9.07 -4.14 -1.18
CA VAL A 71 9.22 -2.74 -0.74
C VAL A 71 10.68 -2.28 -0.77
N ASP A 72 11.63 -3.20 -0.67
CA ASP A 72 13.07 -2.98 -0.69
C ASP A 72 13.67 -2.86 -2.10
N ALA A 73 13.02 -3.41 -3.13
CA ALA A 73 13.63 -3.64 -4.44
C ALA A 73 14.10 -2.35 -5.13
N GLN A 74 13.30 -1.29 -5.08
CA GLN A 74 13.65 0.00 -5.71
C GLN A 74 14.81 0.70 -5.00
N TYR A 75 14.99 0.47 -3.70
CA TYR A 75 16.07 1.09 -2.93
C TYR A 75 17.40 0.35 -3.13
N ARG A 76 17.34 -0.96 -3.37
CA ARG A 76 18.53 -1.78 -3.68
C ARG A 76 19.06 -1.56 -5.09
N SER A 77 18.14 -1.38 -6.05
CA SER A 77 18.47 -1.38 -7.48
C SER A 77 18.85 0.02 -7.99
N ASP A 78 18.75 1.05 -7.15
CA ASP A 78 19.03 2.42 -7.55
C ASP A 78 20.52 2.73 -7.38
N ASP A 79 21.28 2.50 -8.45
CA ASP A 79 22.72 2.75 -8.50
C ASP A 79 23.10 4.24 -8.28
N THR A 80 22.13 5.15 -8.31
CA THR A 80 22.35 6.58 -8.04
C THR A 80 22.34 6.91 -6.56
N LEU A 81 21.79 6.02 -5.72
CA LEU A 81 21.77 6.17 -4.27
C LEU A 81 23.04 5.59 -3.66
N ARG A 82 23.64 6.34 -2.73
CA ARG A 82 24.59 5.74 -1.79
C ARG A 82 23.84 4.82 -0.83
N GLU A 83 24.46 3.73 -0.42
CA GLU A 83 23.88 2.70 0.46
C GLU A 83 23.17 3.28 1.70
N GLN A 84 23.85 4.13 2.47
CA GLN A 84 23.29 4.80 3.67
C GLN A 84 22.04 5.63 3.35
N HIS A 85 22.00 6.23 2.16
CA HIS A 85 20.87 7.05 1.72
C HIS A 85 19.70 6.18 1.24
N ALA A 86 19.99 5.04 0.61
CA ALA A 86 18.99 4.02 0.27
C ALA A 86 18.31 3.45 1.54
N GLU A 87 19.10 3.08 2.55
CA GLU A 87 18.60 2.62 3.85
C GLU A 87 17.73 3.69 4.52
N THR A 88 18.22 4.93 4.58
CA THR A 88 17.49 6.05 5.18
C THR A 88 16.15 6.29 4.46
N LEU A 89 16.15 6.27 3.13
CA LEU A 89 14.93 6.51 2.36
C LEU A 89 13.93 5.36 2.49
N GLN A 90 14.41 4.11 2.52
CA GLN A 90 13.56 2.95 2.79
C GLN A 90 12.95 3.04 4.20
N ALA A 91 13.76 3.34 5.22
CA ALA A 91 13.28 3.49 6.60
C ALA A 91 12.19 4.56 6.70
N ARG A 92 12.34 5.69 6.00
CA ARG A 92 11.30 6.73 5.93
C ARG A 92 10.03 6.24 5.24
N THR A 93 10.15 5.45 4.18
CA THR A 93 8.99 4.83 3.52
C THR A 93 8.25 3.88 4.45
N LEU A 94 8.96 3.02 5.18
CA LEU A 94 8.37 2.13 6.17
C LEU A 94 7.67 2.90 7.28
N ALA A 95 8.30 3.95 7.81
CA ALA A 95 7.71 4.82 8.82
C ALA A 95 6.41 5.50 8.32
N ARG A 96 6.38 5.92 7.04
CA ARG A 96 5.16 6.47 6.44
C ARG A 96 4.05 5.45 6.31
N LEU A 97 4.36 4.21 5.90
CA LEU A 97 3.38 3.13 5.83
C LEU A 97 2.83 2.79 7.23
N ALA A 98 3.69 2.68 8.24
CA ALA A 98 3.28 2.44 9.62
C ALA A 98 2.39 3.57 10.15
N THR A 99 2.81 4.83 9.95
CA THR A 99 2.00 6.00 10.33
C THR A 99 0.64 5.98 9.66
N TYR A 100 0.58 5.60 8.38
CA TYR A 100 -0.69 5.50 7.65
C TYR A 100 -1.59 4.40 8.24
N ALA A 101 -1.03 3.21 8.51
CA ALA A 101 -1.76 2.10 9.12
C ALA A 101 -2.39 2.52 10.45
N ASP A 102 -1.59 3.14 11.32
CA ASP A 102 -2.02 3.59 12.65
C ASP A 102 -3.06 4.72 12.57
N SER A 103 -2.86 5.68 11.65
CA SER A 103 -3.73 6.87 11.56
C SER A 103 -5.09 6.57 10.94
N TYR A 104 -5.16 5.60 10.02
CA TYR A 104 -6.37 5.30 9.24
C TYR A 104 -7.01 3.96 9.60
N ASP A 105 -6.41 3.19 10.50
CA ASP A 105 -6.84 1.82 10.86
C ASP A 105 -6.98 0.92 9.61
N VAL A 106 -6.01 1.04 8.69
CA VAL A 106 -5.95 0.27 7.44
C VAL A 106 -4.77 -0.68 7.48
N PRO A 107 -4.97 -2.00 7.33
CA PRO A 107 -3.85 -2.94 7.31
C PRO A 107 -2.92 -2.67 6.12
N VAL A 108 -1.62 -2.80 6.36
CA VAL A 108 -0.58 -2.68 5.34
C VAL A 108 0.15 -4.02 5.23
N LEU A 109 0.08 -4.65 4.05
CA LEU A 109 0.86 -5.83 3.71
C LEU A 109 2.10 -5.42 2.94
N VAL A 110 3.27 -5.72 3.49
CA VAL A 110 4.56 -5.53 2.81
C VAL A 110 5.16 -6.88 2.47
N THR A 111 5.87 -6.96 1.35
CA THR A 111 6.76 -8.10 1.07
C THR A 111 8.17 -7.61 0.84
N ARG A 112 9.14 -8.46 1.16
CA ARG A 112 10.57 -8.23 0.91
C ARG A 112 11.04 -9.13 -0.23
N SER A 113 11.93 -8.61 -1.07
CA SER A 113 12.49 -9.37 -2.20
C SER A 113 13.53 -10.39 -1.76
N THR A 114 14.29 -10.07 -0.71
CA THR A 114 15.38 -10.87 -0.15
C THR A 114 15.38 -10.73 1.38
N ILE A 115 16.00 -11.67 2.10
CA ILE A 115 16.19 -11.62 3.57
C ILE A 115 17.68 -11.41 3.86
N ASP A 116 18.04 -10.23 4.36
CA ASP A 116 19.42 -9.81 4.68
C ASP A 116 19.40 -8.57 5.60
N GLU A 117 20.57 -7.98 5.89
CA GLU A 117 20.70 -6.80 6.76
C GLU A 117 19.88 -5.59 6.27
N PHE A 118 19.79 -5.37 4.96
CA PHE A 118 19.05 -4.26 4.36
C PHE A 118 17.52 -4.36 4.57
N THR A 119 17.01 -5.57 4.82
CA THR A 119 15.57 -5.81 5.08
C THR A 119 15.24 -6.03 6.55
N VAL A 120 16.22 -5.90 7.45
CA VAL A 120 15.97 -5.88 8.90
C VAL A 120 14.94 -4.80 9.28
N PRO A 121 15.00 -3.55 8.77
CA PRO A 121 13.99 -2.55 9.07
C PRO A 121 12.56 -2.95 8.65
N VAL A 122 12.41 -3.70 7.56
CA VAL A 122 11.10 -4.21 7.10
C VAL A 122 10.52 -5.16 8.14
N ALA A 123 11.35 -6.06 8.68
CA ALA A 123 10.93 -6.95 9.76
C ALA A 123 10.63 -6.17 11.04
N THR A 124 11.49 -5.23 11.45
CA THR A 124 11.27 -4.42 12.66
C THR A 124 9.98 -3.60 12.61
N ALA A 125 9.60 -3.09 11.43
CA ALA A 125 8.39 -2.30 11.27
C ALA A 125 7.08 -3.13 11.27
N ALA A 126 7.16 -4.44 11.02
CA ALA A 126 5.98 -5.29 10.90
C ALA A 126 5.47 -5.74 12.28
N ASN A 127 4.18 -5.55 12.55
CA ASN A 127 3.52 -6.04 13.77
C ASN A 127 3.21 -7.55 13.69
N HIS A 128 3.15 -8.09 12.48
CA HIS A 128 2.91 -9.50 12.21
C HIS A 128 3.80 -9.99 11.07
N HIS A 129 4.32 -11.21 11.23
CA HIS A 129 5.21 -11.83 10.27
C HIS A 129 4.56 -13.06 9.68
N LEU A 130 4.53 -13.10 8.36
CA LEU A 130 4.11 -14.26 7.59
C LEU A 130 5.31 -14.75 6.80
N GLU A 131 5.67 -16.02 6.98
CA GLU A 131 6.65 -16.68 6.12
C GLU A 131 5.92 -17.30 4.94
N CYS A 132 6.48 -17.16 3.74
CA CYS A 132 5.91 -17.75 2.55
C CYS A 132 6.96 -18.65 1.88
N GLU A 133 6.66 -19.94 1.80
CA GLU A 133 7.49 -20.94 1.14
C GLU A 133 6.98 -21.21 -0.27
N GLN A 134 7.88 -21.12 -1.25
CA GLN A 134 7.58 -21.57 -2.61
C GLN A 134 7.68 -23.09 -2.69
N THR A 135 6.54 -23.78 -2.73
CA THR A 135 6.50 -25.24 -2.90
C THR A 135 6.24 -25.62 -4.36
N ARG A 136 6.35 -26.93 -4.68
CA ARG A 136 5.92 -27.48 -5.98
C ARG A 136 4.44 -27.21 -6.32
N MET A 137 3.60 -26.96 -5.30
CA MET A 137 2.17 -26.68 -5.45
C MET A 137 1.85 -25.18 -5.39
N GLY A 138 2.86 -24.32 -5.49
CA GLY A 138 2.75 -22.87 -5.35
C GLY A 138 3.17 -22.34 -3.97
N PRO A 139 3.06 -21.02 -3.77
CA PRO A 139 3.36 -20.37 -2.50
C PRO A 139 2.45 -20.90 -1.37
N ARG A 140 3.04 -21.15 -0.21
CA ARG A 140 2.34 -21.56 1.03
C ARG A 140 2.76 -20.65 2.17
N LEU A 141 1.84 -20.39 3.10
CA LEU A 141 2.10 -19.74 4.38
C LEU A 141 2.43 -20.82 5.43
#